data_AF-T0Y167-F1
#
_entry.id   AF-T0Y167-F1
#
_cell.length_a   1.000
_cell.length_b   1.000
_cell.length_c   1.000
_cell.angle_alpha   90.00
_cell.angle_beta   90.00
_cell.angle_gamma   90.00
#
_symmetry.space_group_name_H-M   'P 1'
#
loop_
_entity.id
_entity.type
_entity.pdbx_description
1 polymer ?
#
loop_
_entity_poly.entity_id
_entity_poly.type
_entity_poly.pdbx_seq_one_letter_code
_entity_poly.pdbx_strand_id
1 'polypeptide(L)'
;MGGKRTAGASPRVAGDPSGPGAPALPGSIPLTRWSARARARWAAESGFGFDAEELERLVGYYARLGRDPSPVEIAGIAQSWSEHCSYKSSRRWLRRYFSGLAQDRRVLGTG
;
A
#
# COMPACT_ATOMS: atom_id res chain seq x y z
N MET A 1 30.66 8.42 16.59
CA MET A 1 30.47 7.00 16.96
C MET A 1 28.98 6.67 16.81
N GLY A 2 28.56 6.23 15.62
CA GLY A 2 27.15 5.99 15.28
C GLY A 2 26.76 4.55 15.59
N GLY A 3 25.78 4.36 16.48
CA GLY A 3 25.33 3.04 16.95
C GLY A 3 23.83 2.83 16.71
N LYS A 4 23.52 2.37 15.49
CA LYS A 4 22.44 1.43 15.10
C LYS A 4 21.08 1.58 15.82
N ARG A 5 20.13 2.24 15.15
CA ARG A 5 18.69 2.04 15.39
C ARG A 5 18.34 0.60 15.02
N THR A 6 18.10 -0.22 16.02
CA THR A 6 17.59 -1.59 15.87
C THR A 6 16.15 -1.57 15.36
N ALA A 7 15.78 -2.63 14.64
CA ALA A 7 14.57 -2.80 13.85
C ALA A 7 13.29 -2.25 14.48
N GLY A 8 12.60 -1.37 13.75
CA GLY A 8 11.22 -1.01 14.04
C GLY A 8 10.34 -2.25 13.86
N ALA A 9 9.98 -2.90 14.96
CA ALA A 9 8.94 -3.91 14.97
C ALA A 9 7.66 -3.28 14.43
N SER A 10 7.10 -3.84 13.36
CA SER A 10 5.77 -3.44 12.87
C SER A 10 4.77 -3.53 14.02
N PRO A 11 3.86 -2.55 14.15
CA PRO A 11 2.88 -2.56 15.22
C PRO A 11 2.00 -3.80 15.09
N ARG A 12 2.07 -4.70 16.07
CA ARG A 12 1.12 -5.81 16.22
C ARG A 12 -0.16 -5.23 16.79
N VAL A 13 -1.11 -4.89 15.92
CA VAL A 13 -2.47 -4.59 16.36
C VAL A 13 -3.15 -5.91 16.74
N ALA A 14 -3.47 -6.06 18.03
CA ALA A 14 -4.23 -7.20 18.55
C ALA A 14 -5.75 -6.95 18.46
N GLY A 15 -6.49 -7.90 17.87
CA GLY A 15 -7.97 -8.03 17.80
C GLY A 15 -8.66 -7.10 16.77
N ASP A 16 -9.48 -7.59 15.82
CA ASP A 16 -10.75 -8.30 16.05
C ASP A 16 -11.02 -9.40 14.97
N PRO A 17 -11.37 -10.65 15.34
CA PRO A 17 -11.68 -11.74 14.41
C PRO A 17 -13.19 -11.90 14.23
N SER A 18 -13.69 -12.00 12.99
CA SER A 18 -15.04 -12.52 12.75
C SER A 18 -15.16 -13.17 11.36
N GLY A 19 -15.27 -14.51 11.34
CA GLY A 19 -15.72 -15.34 10.20
C GLY A 19 -14.65 -16.23 9.52
N PRO A 20 -14.93 -17.51 9.21
CA PRO A 20 -13.92 -18.46 8.75
C PRO A 20 -13.63 -18.28 7.25
N GLY A 21 -12.61 -17.49 6.94
CA GLY A 21 -11.88 -17.52 5.67
C GLY A 21 -10.60 -18.33 5.82
N ALA A 22 -10.11 -18.92 4.72
CA ALA A 22 -8.92 -19.77 4.64
C ALA A 22 -7.75 -19.29 5.53
N PRO A 23 -6.95 -20.21 6.11
CA PRO A 23 -5.94 -19.86 7.10
C PRO A 23 -4.99 -18.79 6.55
N ALA A 24 -5.01 -17.64 7.21
CA ALA A 24 -4.04 -16.57 7.05
C ALA A 24 -2.62 -17.16 7.03
N LEU A 25 -1.87 -16.96 5.94
CA LEU A 25 -0.44 -17.29 5.92
C LEU A 25 0.22 -16.64 7.13
N PRO A 26 1.15 -17.31 7.84
CA PRO A 26 1.79 -16.74 9.02
C PRO A 26 2.39 -15.36 8.67
N GLY A 27 1.94 -14.33 9.39
CA GLY A 27 2.34 -12.94 9.17
C GLY A 27 1.46 -12.12 8.21
N SER A 28 0.39 -12.68 7.63
CA SER A 28 -0.54 -11.92 6.79
C SER A 28 -1.40 -10.93 7.58
N ILE A 29 -1.63 -9.77 6.98
CA ILE A 29 -2.41 -8.68 7.54
C ILE A 29 -3.90 -8.94 7.25
N PRO A 30 -4.76 -9.15 8.26
CA PRO A 30 -6.24 -9.36 8.19
C PRO A 30 -7.07 -8.27 7.50
N LEU A 31 -6.62 -7.71 6.39
CA LEU A 31 -7.20 -6.51 5.80
C LEU A 31 -8.63 -6.75 5.30
N THR A 32 -8.91 -7.90 4.68
CA THR A 32 -10.22 -8.22 4.11
C THR A 32 -11.26 -8.56 5.18
N ARG A 33 -10.83 -9.13 6.30
CA ARG A 33 -11.70 -9.59 7.41
C ARG A 33 -11.96 -8.54 8.49
N TRP A 34 -11.11 -7.53 8.60
CA TRP A 34 -11.31 -6.45 9.57
C TRP A 34 -12.53 -5.59 9.27
N SER A 35 -13.17 -5.10 10.33
CA SER A 35 -14.21 -4.06 10.20
C SER A 35 -13.61 -2.77 9.60
N ALA A 36 -14.45 -1.96 8.95
CA ALA A 36 -14.01 -0.68 8.37
C ALA A 36 -13.30 0.21 9.40
N ARG A 37 -13.80 0.22 10.65
CA ARG A 37 -13.17 0.96 11.76
C ARG A 37 -11.78 0.42 12.12
N ALA A 38 -11.62 -0.91 12.16
CA ALA A 38 -10.32 -1.53 12.43
C ALA A 38 -9.31 -1.25 11.31
N ARG A 39 -9.75 -1.30 10.03
CA ARG A 39 -8.91 -0.94 8.88
C ARG A 39 -8.46 0.52 8.94
N ALA A 40 -9.37 1.45 9.22
CA ALA A 40 -9.06 2.86 9.32
C ALA A 40 -8.06 3.15 10.45
N ARG A 41 -8.24 2.50 11.62
CA ARG A 41 -7.29 2.59 12.74
C ARG A 41 -5.91 2.08 12.34
N TRP A 42 -5.85 0.87 11.78
CA TRP A 42 -4.59 0.28 11.34
C TRP A 42 -3.89 1.15 10.30
N ALA A 43 -4.62 1.69 9.32
CA ALA A 43 -4.05 2.57 8.30
C ALA A 43 -3.41 3.82 8.93
N ALA A 44 -4.08 4.44 9.90
CA ALA A 44 -3.55 5.60 10.63
C ALA A 44 -2.29 5.26 11.46
N GLU A 45 -2.25 4.08 12.10
CA GLU A 45 -1.13 3.64 12.95
C GLU A 45 0.04 3.06 12.15
N SER A 46 -0.20 2.55 10.94
CA SER A 46 0.80 1.85 10.13
C SER A 46 1.93 2.74 9.60
N GLY A 47 1.71 4.05 9.51
CA GLY A 47 2.66 5.00 8.91
C GLY A 47 2.75 4.95 7.38
N PHE A 48 1.90 4.16 6.70
CA PHE A 48 1.92 4.05 5.23
C PHE A 48 1.23 5.22 4.50
N GLY A 49 0.42 6.01 5.21
CA GLY A 49 -0.20 7.22 4.64
C GLY A 49 -1.27 6.97 3.58
N PHE A 50 -1.92 5.80 3.60
CA PHE A 50 -3.05 5.51 2.72
C PHE A 50 -4.21 6.48 2.97
N ASP A 51 -4.78 7.02 1.90
CA ASP A 51 -6.09 7.67 1.98
C ASP A 51 -7.24 6.64 2.03
N ALA A 52 -8.46 7.12 2.29
CA ALA A 52 -9.63 6.25 2.41
C ALA A 52 -9.94 5.49 1.12
N GLU A 53 -9.75 6.11 -0.05
CA GLU A 53 -10.03 5.49 -1.34
C GLU A 53 -8.97 4.43 -1.68
N GLU A 54 -7.70 4.71 -1.39
CA GLU A 54 -6.59 3.77 -1.52
C GLU A 54 -6.78 2.55 -0.63
N LEU A 55 -7.21 2.75 0.61
CA LEU A 55 -7.48 1.65 1.55
C LEU A 55 -8.62 0.76 1.05
N GLU A 56 -9.70 1.33 0.54
CA GLU A 56 -10.82 0.56 -0.04
C GLU A 56 -10.42 -0.18 -1.32
N ARG A 57 -9.61 0.44 -2.19
CA ARG A 57 -9.05 -0.23 -3.38
C ARG A 57 -8.17 -1.42 -2.99
N LEU A 58 -7.33 -1.26 -1.97
CA LEU A 58 -6.44 -2.29 -1.44
C LEU A 58 -7.25 -3.47 -0.88
N VAL A 59 -8.26 -3.20 -0.04
CA VAL A 59 -9.17 -4.20 0.50
C VAL A 59 -9.87 -4.95 -0.62
N GLY A 60 -10.46 -4.23 -1.58
CA GLY A 60 -11.19 -4.84 -2.69
C GLY A 60 -10.31 -5.71 -3.59
N TYR A 61 -9.05 -5.32 -3.78
CA TYR A 61 -8.08 -6.14 -4.51
C TYR A 61 -7.83 -7.48 -3.82
N TYR A 62 -7.49 -7.47 -2.53
CA TYR A 62 -7.22 -8.69 -1.78
C TYR A 62 -8.47 -9.56 -1.57
N ALA A 63 -9.64 -8.93 -1.43
CA ALA A 63 -10.92 -9.64 -1.39
C ALA A 63 -11.17 -10.43 -2.69
N ARG A 64 -10.91 -9.84 -3.86
CA ARG A 64 -11.01 -10.55 -5.16
C ARG A 64 -9.98 -11.67 -5.30
N LEU A 65 -8.79 -11.52 -4.71
CA LEU A 65 -7.79 -12.57 -4.67
C LEU A 65 -8.11 -13.71 -3.69
N GLY A 66 -9.12 -13.55 -2.82
CA GLY A 66 -9.51 -14.55 -1.83
C GLY A 66 -8.46 -14.79 -0.74
N ARG A 67 -7.55 -13.84 -0.52
CA ARG A 67 -6.50 -13.93 0.50
C ARG A 67 -6.19 -12.58 1.11
N ASP A 68 -5.52 -12.61 2.25
CA ASP A 68 -4.99 -11.40 2.88
C ASP A 68 -3.55 -11.08 2.42
N PRO A 69 -3.17 -9.79 2.42
CA PRO A 69 -1.82 -9.36 2.06
C PRO A 69 -0.76 -9.79 3.05
N SER A 70 0.46 -10.00 2.55
CA SER A 70 1.66 -10.03 3.37
C SER A 70 2.16 -8.60 3.70
N PRO A 71 2.96 -8.41 4.76
CA PRO A 71 3.50 -7.09 5.11
C PRO A 71 4.40 -6.50 4.01
N VAL A 72 5.14 -7.35 3.30
CA VAL A 72 6.01 -6.93 2.19
C VAL A 72 5.20 -6.40 1.03
N GLU A 73 4.09 -7.05 0.68
CA GLU A 73 3.19 -6.57 -0.37
C GLU A 73 2.58 -5.21 -0.02
N ILE A 74 2.13 -5.03 1.23
CA ILE A 74 1.63 -3.73 1.70
C ILE A 74 2.69 -2.65 1.60
N ALA A 75 3.91 -2.93 2.07
CA ALA A 75 5.00 -1.96 2.02
C ALA A 75 5.34 -1.55 0.57
N GLY A 76 5.35 -2.52 -0.37
CA GLY A 76 5.56 -2.25 -1.78
C GLY A 76 4.47 -1.39 -2.41
N ILE A 77 3.20 -1.66 -2.09
CA ILE A 77 2.07 -0.87 -2.56
C ILE A 77 2.13 0.55 -1.98
N ALA A 78 2.36 0.68 -0.67
CA ALA A 78 2.49 1.97 0.01
C ALA A 78 3.58 2.84 -0.63
N GLN A 79 4.75 2.25 -0.91
CA GLN A 79 5.84 2.98 -1.55
C GLN A 79 5.44 3.45 -2.95
N SER A 80 4.86 2.56 -3.76
CA SER A 80 4.45 2.85 -5.14
C SER A 80 3.37 3.94 -5.19
N TRP A 81 2.43 3.93 -4.26
CA TRP A 81 1.30 4.86 -4.19
C TRP A 81 1.61 6.11 -3.36
N SER A 82 2.81 6.25 -2.80
CA SER A 82 3.18 7.45 -2.07
C SER A 82 3.13 8.70 -2.96
N GLU A 83 2.90 9.88 -2.36
CA GLU A 83 2.91 11.15 -3.09
C GLU A 83 4.21 11.34 -3.88
N HIS A 84 5.34 11.01 -3.26
CA HIS A 84 6.66 11.16 -3.87
C HIS A 84 6.84 10.23 -5.08
N CYS A 85 6.35 8.99 -5.02
CA CYS A 85 6.54 8.03 -6.11
C CYS A 85 5.49 8.17 -7.23
N SER A 86 4.25 8.51 -6.87
CA SER A 86 3.14 8.64 -7.84
C SER A 86 2.97 10.06 -8.38
N TYR A 87 3.71 11.05 -7.84
CA TYR A 87 3.63 12.45 -8.22
C TYR A 87 2.20 13.02 -8.13
N LYS A 88 1.36 12.61 -7.18
CA LYS A 88 -0.11 12.80 -7.31
C LYS A 88 -0.49 14.27 -7.51
N SER A 89 0.13 15.20 -6.78
CA SER A 89 -0.11 16.64 -6.90
C SER A 89 0.44 17.26 -8.20
N SER A 90 1.63 16.83 -8.63
CA SER A 90 2.33 17.36 -9.80
C SER A 90 1.94 16.68 -11.12
N ARG A 91 1.28 15.51 -11.05
CA ARG A 91 0.85 14.72 -12.21
C ARG A 91 0.00 15.50 -13.18
N ARG A 92 -0.85 16.42 -12.70
CA ARG A 92 -1.66 17.30 -13.56
C ARG A 92 -0.80 18.24 -14.41
N TRP A 93 0.28 18.76 -13.84
CA TRP A 93 1.20 19.68 -14.52
C TRP A 93 2.12 18.92 -15.48
N LEU A 94 2.62 17.76 -15.05
CA LEU A 94 3.38 16.86 -15.93
C LEU A 94 2.55 16.51 -17.16
N ARG A 95 1.27 16.14 -16.98
CA ARG A 95 0.36 15.93 -18.12
C ARG A 95 0.18 17.17 -18.97
N ARG A 96 -0.01 18.35 -18.37
CA ARG A 96 -0.26 19.58 -19.14
C ARG A 96 0.94 20.01 -20.00
N TYR A 97 2.16 19.91 -19.47
CA TYR A 97 3.33 20.50 -20.12
C TYR A 97 4.21 19.49 -20.85
N PHE A 98 4.21 18.22 -20.44
CA PHE A 98 5.14 17.20 -20.95
C PHE A 98 4.47 16.13 -21.82
N SER A 99 3.14 16.12 -21.98
CA SER A 99 2.44 15.11 -22.79
C SER A 99 2.73 15.18 -24.29
N GLY A 100 3.19 16.33 -24.79
CA GLY A 100 3.51 16.55 -26.20
C GLY A 100 4.97 16.31 -26.58
N LEU A 101 5.82 15.85 -25.65
CA LEU A 101 7.22 15.62 -25.94
C LEU A 101 7.40 14.43 -26.89
N ALA A 102 8.13 14.68 -28.00
CA ALA A 102 8.47 13.67 -28.99
C ALA A 102 9.17 12.48 -28.30
N GLN A 103 8.62 11.29 -28.50
CA GLN A 103 9.11 10.04 -27.89
C GLN A 103 10.23 9.39 -28.71
N ASP A 104 10.85 10.15 -29.61
CA ASP A 104 11.82 9.71 -30.63
C ASP A 104 12.97 8.88 -30.02
N ARG A 105 13.39 9.18 -28.78
CA ARG A 105 14.51 8.50 -28.12
C ARG A 105 14.10 7.89 -26.77
N ARG A 106 13.32 6.80 -26.82
CA ARG A 106 13.13 5.93 -25.65
C ARG A 106 14.40 5.12 -25.39
N VAL A 107 15.11 5.45 -24.31
CA VAL A 107 16.33 4.73 -23.87
C VAL A 107 15.98 3.56 -22.93
N LEU A 108 14.77 3.54 -22.36
CA LEU A 108 14.29 2.47 -21.49
C LEU A 108 13.08 1.76 -22.12
N GLY A 109 13.30 0.52 -22.57
CA GLY A 109 12.27 -0.50 -22.83
C GLY A 109 11.41 -0.34 -24.09
N THR A 110 11.68 -1.16 -25.10
CA THR A 110 10.71 -1.57 -26.14
C THR A 110 9.94 -2.79 -25.65
N GLY A 111 8.71 -2.59 -25.20
CA GLY A 111 7.80 -3.66 -24.78
C GLY A 111 6.37 -3.15 -24.80
#